data_AF-A0A7X9TS34-F1
#
_entry.id   AF-A0A7X9TS34-F1
#
_cell.length_a   1.000
_cell.length_b   1.000
_cell.length_c   1.000
_cell.angle_alpha   90.00
_cell.angle_beta   90.00
_cell.angle_gamma   90.00
#
_symmetry.space_group_name_H-M   'P 1'
#
loop_
_entity.id
_entity.type
_entity.pdbx_description
1 polymer ?
#
loop_
_entity_poly.entity_id
_entity_poly.type
_entity_poly.pdbx_seq_one_letter_code
_entity_poly.pdbx_strand_id
1 'polypeptide(L)' 'YTQPNLPVAGTAGQGDRWTGAYAQLRTDYVFSPNLTGAVEAVHYDVGQTLRDAGGGDSDYLGVELKFSW' A
#
# COMPACT_ATOMS: atom_id res chain seq x y z
N TYR A 1 2.61 -0.45 -11.34
CA TYR A 1 1.38 -1.11 -10.86
C TYR A 1 1.33 -2.52 -11.40
N THR A 2 1.89 -3.47 -10.65
CA THR A 2 1.64 -4.90 -10.89
C THR A 2 0.64 -5.33 -9.84
N GLN A 3 -0.50 -5.85 -10.28
CA GLN A 3 -1.53 -6.37 -9.41
C GLN A 3 -0.92 -7.45 -8.49
N PRO A 4 -1.21 -7.46 -7.17
CA PRO A 4 -0.66 -8.44 -6.22
C PRO A 4 -1.07 -9.90 -6.50
N ASN A 5 -1.91 -10.13 -7.51
CA ASN A 5 -2.33 -11.47 -7.95
C ASN A 5 -1.62 -11.95 -9.24
N LEU A 6 -0.60 -11.23 -9.71
CA LEU A 6 0.22 -11.67 -10.84
C LEU A 6 1.53 -12.27 -10.32
N PRO A 7 1.70 -13.60 -10.33
CA PRO A 7 2.96 -14.22 -9.95
C PRO A 7 4.07 -13.71 -10.87
N VAL A 8 5.06 -13.02 -10.29
CA VAL A 8 6.26 -12.57 -11.02
C VAL A 8 7.12 -13.80 -11.32
N ALA A 9 7.31 -14.10 -12.60
CA ALA A 9 8.13 -15.21 -13.05
C ALA A 9 9.55 -15.12 -12.44
N GLY A 10 10.02 -16.19 -11.78
CA GLY A 10 11.35 -16.27 -11.16
C GLY A 10 11.41 -16.07 -9.65
N THR A 11 10.31 -15.73 -8.98
CA THR A 11 10.29 -15.48 -7.51
C THR A 11 9.71 -16.63 -6.68
N ALA A 12 9.07 -17.62 -7.31
CA ALA A 12 8.55 -18.80 -6.61
C ALA A 12 9.68 -19.78 -6.29
N GLY A 13 10.21 -19.71 -5.06
CA GLY A 13 11.19 -20.67 -4.53
C GLY A 13 12.67 -20.35 -4.82
N GLN A 14 12.97 -19.18 -5.38
CA GLN A 14 14.33 -18.67 -5.58
C GLN A 14 14.41 -17.25 -5.02
N GLY A 15 15.16 -17.06 -3.93
CA GLY A 15 15.37 -15.77 -3.27
C GLY A 15 15.07 -15.76 -1.76
N ASP A 16 15.31 -14.60 -1.15
CA ASP A 16 15.22 -14.41 0.30
C ASP A 16 13.78 -14.56 0.82
N ARG A 17 13.61 -15.04 2.06
CA ARG A 17 12.28 -15.28 2.70
C ARG A 17 11.44 -14.00 2.85
N TRP A 18 12.05 -12.84 2.67
CA TRP A 18 11.43 -11.54 2.84
C TRP A 18 10.86 -11.02 1.52
N THR A 19 9.55 -11.10 1.36
CA THR A 19 8.82 -10.59 0.19
C THR A 19 8.54 -9.08 0.25
N GLY A 20 8.57 -8.47 1.44
CA GLY A 20 8.37 -7.03 1.62
C GLY A 20 7.73 -6.65 2.95
N ALA A 21 7.61 -5.34 3.21
CA ALA A 21 6.88 -4.78 4.33
C ALA A 21 5.71 -3.93 3.83
N TYR A 22 4.59 -3.97 4.56
CA TYR A 22 3.43 -3.13 4.29
C TYR A 22 3.18 -2.22 5.49
N ALA A 23 3.21 -0.91 5.24
CA ALA A 23 2.87 0.10 6.22
C ALA A 23 1.61 0.84 5.76
N GLN A 24 0.62 0.95 6.65
CA GLN A 24 -0.60 1.72 6.43
C GLN A 24 -0.78 2.67 7.61
N LEU A 25 -0.88 3.96 7.28
CA LEU A 25 -1.21 5.02 8.20
C LEU A 25 -2.55 5.60 7.79
N ARG A 26 -3.52 5.56 8.69
CA ARG A 26 -4.83 6.17 8.49
C ARG A 26 -5.12 7.14 9.62
N THR A 27 -5.55 8.33 9.25
CA THR A 27 -5.96 9.38 10.18
C THR A 27 -7.36 9.84 9.82
N ASP A 28 -8.31 9.61 10.72
CA ASP A 28 -9.68 10.10 10.61
C ASP A 28 -9.83 11.38 11.45
N TYR A 29 -10.45 12.41 10.86
CA TYR A 29 -10.69 13.69 11.52
C TYR A 29 -12.14 14.14 11.32
N VAL A 30 -12.86 14.31 12.43
CA VAL A 30 -14.23 14.83 12.42
C VAL A 30 -14.17 16.36 12.51
N PHE A 31 -14.48 17.04 11.41
CA PHE A 31 -14.55 18.50 11.38
C PHE A 31 -15.83 19.01 12.06
N SER A 32 -16.95 18.34 11.79
CA SER A 32 -18.29 18.62 12.32
C SER A 32 -19.09 17.32 12.41
N PRO A 33 -20.21 17.25 13.16
CA PRO A 33 -21.04 16.04 13.24
C PRO A 33 -21.53 15.51 11.88
N ASN A 34 -21.58 16.41 10.89
CA ASN A 34 -21.99 16.19 9.51
C ASN A 34 -20.82 16.19 8.51
N LEU A 35 -19.58 16.35 8.96
CA LEU A 35 -18.39 16.38 8.09
C LEU A 35 -17.22 15.65 8.74
N THR A 36 -16.84 14.51 8.16
CA THR A 36 -15.66 13.74 8.55
C THR A 36 -14.70 13.63 7.37
N GLY A 37 -13.43 13.93 7.57
CA GLY A 37 -12.37 13.61 6.62
C GLY A 37 -11.57 12.40 7.10
N ALA A 38 -10.98 11.68 6.16
CA ALA A 38 -9.98 10.67 6.44
C ALA A 38 -8.83 10.81 5.44
N VAL A 39 -7.62 10.58 5.91
CA VAL A 39 -6.42 10.52 5.07
C VAL A 39 -5.76 9.19 5.31
N GLU A 40 -5.40 8.51 4.23
CA GLU A 40 -4.74 7.22 4.23
C GLU A 40 -3.45 7.31 3.43
N ALA A 41 -2.35 6.88 4.03
CA ALA A 41 -1.05 6.74 3.39
C ALA A 41 -0.60 5.29 3.55
N VAL A 42 -0.33 4.65 2.44
CA VAL A 42 0.11 3.26 2.35
C VAL A 42 1.44 3.23 1.63
N HIS A 43 2.44 2.67 2.29
CA HIS A 43 3.74 2.41 1.71
C HIS A 43 3.97 0.91 1.68
N TYR A 44 4.17 0.37 0.48
CA TYR A 44 4.57 -1.01 0.29
C TYR A 44 6.04 -1.04 -0.14
N ASP A 45 6.87 -1.55 0.76
CA ASP A 45 8.29 -1.77 0.58
C ASP A 45 8.49 -3.18 0.02
N VAL A 46 8.96 -3.27 -1.21
CA VAL A 46 9.23 -4.55 -1.87
C VAL A 46 10.53 -5.16 -1.32
N GLY A 47 10.50 -6.44 -0.95
CA GLY A 47 11.69 -7.16 -0.50
C GLY A 47 12.75 -7.29 -1.60
N GLN A 48 14.03 -7.42 -1.19
CA GLN A 48 15.20 -7.44 -2.09
C GLN A 48 15.02 -8.35 -3.31
N THR A 49 14.49 -9.57 -3.11
CA THR A 49 14.21 -10.55 -4.16
C THR A 49 13.27 -10.04 -5.26
N LEU A 50 12.19 -9.35 -4.86
CA LEU A 50 11.21 -8.78 -5.80
C LEU A 50 11.77 -7.52 -6.46
N ARG A 51 12.61 -6.77 -5.75
CA ARG A 51 13.36 -5.60 -6.25
C ARG A 51 14.33 -5.99 -7.36
N ASP A 52 15.12 -7.05 -7.14
CA ASP A 52 16.09 -7.59 -8.10
C ASP A 52 15.40 -8.20 -9.33
N ALA A 53 14.15 -8.65 -9.20
CA ALA A 53 13.31 -9.10 -10.30
C ALA A 53 12.64 -7.96 -11.10
N GLY A 54 12.93 -6.69 -10.77
CA GLY A 54 12.36 -5.50 -11.42
C GLY A 54 11.06 -4.98 -10.80
N GLY A 55 10.68 -5.48 -9.62
CA GLY A 55 9.61 -4.93 -8.80
C GLY A 55 10.02 -3.60 -8.14
N GLY A 56 9.11 -2.64 -8.10
CA GLY A 56 9.32 -1.34 -7.45
C GLY A 56 8.47 -1.19 -6.20
N ASP A 57 8.85 -0.21 -5.37
CA ASP A 57 8.03 0.22 -4.24
C ASP A 57 6.70 0.79 -4.72
N SER A 58 5.69 0.69 -3.86
CA SER A 58 4.36 1.18 -4.18
C SER A 58 3.86 2.10 -3.07
N ASP A 59 3.78 3.39 -3.40
CA ASP A 59 3.17 4.42 -2.57
C ASP A 59 1.73 4.66 -3.00
N TYR A 60 0.81 4.62 -2.04
CA TYR A 60 -0.58 4.98 -2.25
C TYR A 60 -1.00 6.02 -1.20
N LEU A 61 -1.61 7.11 -1.66
CA LEU A 61 -2.18 8.14 -0.80
C LEU A 61 -3.63 8.36 -1.19
N GLY A 62 -4.52 8.13 -0.22
CA GLY A 62 -5.96 8.32 -0.31
C GLY A 62 -6.41 9.47 0.58
N VAL A 63 -7.35 10.28 0.07
CA VAL A 63 -8.07 11.29 0.86
C VAL A 63 -9.55 11.05 0.67
N GLU A 64 -10.27 10.90 1.77
CA GLU A 64 -11.72 10.68 1.81
C GLU A 64 -12.40 11.81 2.59
N LEU A 65 -13.55 12.26 2.09
CA LEU A 65 -14.41 13.24 2.75
C LEU A 65 -15.84 12.69 2.76
N LYS A 66 -16.42 12.60 3.96
CA LYS A 66 -17.79 12.14 4.21
C LYS A 66 -18.62 13.29 4.74
N PHE A 67 -19.67 13.62 4.00
CA PHE A 67 -20.67 14.60 4.40
C PHE A 67 -22.03 13.91 4.59
N SER A 68 -22.72 14.21 5.67
CA SER A 68 -24.06 13.67 5.96
C SER A 68 -25.01 14.82 6.29
N TRP A 69 -26.17 14.87 5.63
CA TRP A 69 -27.19 15.91 5.85
C TRP A 69 -28.29 15.43 6.79
#